data_AF-A0A3P9P5A7-F1
#
_entry.id   AF-A0A3P9P5A7-F1
#
_cell.length_a   1.000
_cell.length_b   1.000
_cell.length_c   1.000
_cell.angle_alpha   90.00
_cell.angle_beta   90.00
_cell.angle_gamma   90.00
#
_symmetry.space_group_name_H-M   'P 1'
#
loop_
_entity.id
_entity.type
_entity.pdbx_description
1 polymer ?
#
loop_
_entity_poly.entity_id
_entity_poly.type
_entity_poly.pdbx_seq_one_letter_code
_entity_poly.pdbx_strand_id
1 'polypeptide(L)'
;PERDSDKDCLLFEFSSEPLLPCYHVQVSLTQFCNWFLLTDVLKRLKMSARIFRARYPHFEVVSLSQAELWRQVSISQVGFPRKCGNGGDDDEEEDEEGPVELVCCVPELQRLLGSSVHILPEEDEEEEEETPAPTAKCRSR
;
A
#
# COMPACT_ATOMS: atom_id res chain seq x y z
N PRO A 1 -16.46 9.22 -2.82
CA PRO A 1 -15.85 8.19 -3.70
C PRO A 1 -16.38 6.82 -3.30
N GLU A 2 -17.17 6.24 -4.18
CA GLU A 2 -17.76 4.91 -4.01
C GLU A 2 -16.63 3.93 -3.68
N ARG A 3 -16.76 3.23 -2.54
CA ARG A 3 -15.93 2.07 -2.24
C ARG A 3 -16.29 1.05 -3.33
N ASP A 4 -15.42 0.91 -4.33
CA ASP A 4 -15.51 -0.17 -5.30
C ASP A 4 -15.82 -1.46 -4.54
N SER A 5 -16.80 -2.20 -5.06
CA SER A 5 -17.43 -3.41 -4.51
C SER A 5 -16.64 -4.14 -3.43
N ASP A 6 -17.33 -4.53 -2.36
CA ASP A 6 -16.93 -5.48 -1.31
C ASP A 6 -16.60 -6.90 -1.86
N LYS A 7 -15.83 -6.98 -2.93
CA LYS A 7 -15.16 -8.18 -3.40
C LYS A 7 -13.74 -8.08 -2.92
N ASP A 8 -13.36 -9.00 -2.04
CA ASP A 8 -11.97 -9.18 -1.63
C ASP A 8 -11.14 -9.37 -2.92
N CYS A 9 -10.24 -8.42 -3.18
CA CYS A 9 -9.42 -8.42 -4.37
C CYS A 9 -7.96 -8.27 -3.97
N LEU A 10 -7.10 -9.02 -4.65
CA LEU A 10 -5.67 -8.97 -4.42
C LEU A 10 -5.06 -7.89 -5.30
N LEU A 11 -4.34 -6.97 -4.67
CA LEU A 11 -3.66 -5.88 -5.35
C LEU A 11 -2.15 -6.14 -5.42
N PHE A 12 -1.63 -6.10 -6.64
CA PHE A 12 -0.20 -6.30 -6.91
C PHE A 12 0.41 -5.03 -7.49
N GLU A 13 1.46 -4.54 -6.84
CA GLU A 13 2.28 -3.43 -7.31
C GLU A 13 3.55 -3.97 -7.97
N PHE A 14 3.81 -3.55 -9.21
CA PHE A 14 5.05 -3.85 -9.92
C PHE A 14 5.75 -2.54 -10.27
N SER A 15 7.06 -2.49 -10.04
CA SER A 15 7.90 -1.35 -10.41
C SER A 15 9.25 -1.83 -10.92
N SER A 16 9.85 -1.02 -11.79
CA SER A 16 11.23 -1.19 -12.24
C SER A 16 12.24 -0.63 -11.23
N GLU A 17 11.78 0.25 -10.34
CA GLU A 17 12.54 0.84 -9.26
C GLU A 17 12.17 0.19 -7.91
N PRO A 18 13.04 0.22 -6.90
CA PRO A 18 12.69 -0.23 -5.56
C PRO A 18 11.47 0.52 -5.00
N LEU A 19 10.50 -0.25 -4.49
CA LEU A 19 9.29 0.28 -3.86
C LEU A 19 9.63 1.05 -2.58
N LEU A 20 8.82 2.06 -2.28
CA LEU A 20 8.96 2.82 -1.03
C LEU A 20 8.53 1.94 0.17
N PRO A 21 9.18 2.07 1.33
CA PRO A 21 8.69 1.48 2.57
C PRO A 21 7.23 1.85 2.83
N CYS A 22 6.40 0.84 3.07
CA CYS A 22 4.99 1.02 3.37
C CYS A 22 4.70 0.56 4.80
N TYR A 23 4.01 1.39 5.57
CA TYR A 23 3.75 1.18 6.98
C TYR A 23 2.27 0.89 7.20
N HIS A 24 1.97 -0.27 7.77
CA HIS A 24 0.61 -0.63 8.15
C HIS A 24 0.34 -0.09 9.55
N VAL A 25 -0.29 1.09 9.64
CA VAL A 25 -0.48 1.82 10.91
C VAL A 25 -1.86 2.43 11.04
N GLN A 26 -2.28 2.58 12.30
CA GLN A 26 -3.53 3.17 12.71
C GLN A 26 -3.31 4.65 13.01
N VAL A 27 -3.94 5.51 12.22
CA VAL A 27 -3.88 6.97 12.39
C VAL A 27 -5.15 7.55 12.99
N SER A 28 -6.25 6.80 12.93
CA SER A 28 -7.53 7.15 13.57
C SER A 28 -8.24 5.89 14.08
N LEU A 29 -9.30 6.04 14.87
CA LEU A 29 -10.05 4.90 15.42
C LEU A 29 -10.67 3.98 14.35
N THR A 30 -10.91 4.51 13.16
CA THR A 30 -11.60 3.82 12.07
C THR A 30 -10.69 3.51 10.89
N GLN A 31 -9.42 3.91 10.94
CA GLN A 31 -8.52 3.84 9.80
C GLN A 31 -7.21 3.16 10.15
N PHE A 32 -7.16 1.89 9.77
CA PHE A 32 -5.98 1.06 9.80
C PHE A 32 -5.67 0.63 8.38
N CYS A 33 -4.65 1.24 7.78
CA CYS A 33 -4.30 1.01 6.39
C CYS A 33 -2.81 1.20 6.17
N ASN A 34 -2.41 1.08 4.91
CA ASN A 34 -1.04 1.23 4.47
C ASN A 34 -0.72 2.71 4.21
N TRP A 35 0.43 3.18 4.69
CA TRP A 35 0.87 4.57 4.60
C TRP A 35 2.31 4.66 4.09
N PHE A 36 2.61 5.72 3.35
CA PHE A 36 3.98 6.11 3.01
C PHE A 36 4.39 7.33 3.84
N LEU A 37 5.69 7.43 4.15
CA LEU A 37 6.26 8.70 4.60
C LEU A 37 6.15 9.72 3.47
N LEU A 38 5.50 10.86 3.74
CA LEU A 38 5.31 11.90 2.74
C LEU A 38 6.65 12.41 2.22
N THR A 39 7.67 12.52 3.08
CA THR A 39 9.02 12.93 2.70
C THR A 39 9.62 12.04 1.62
N ASP A 40 9.41 10.73 1.68
CA ASP A 40 9.94 9.78 0.69
C ASP A 40 9.16 9.83 -0.63
N VAL A 41 7.85 10.00 -0.57
CA VAL A 41 7.00 10.26 -1.74
C VAL A 41 7.45 11.53 -2.46
N LEU A 42 7.65 12.62 -1.71
CA LEU A 42 8.11 13.90 -2.25
C LEU A 42 9.50 13.82 -2.88
N LYS A 43 10.44 13.11 -2.23
CA LYS A 43 11.78 12.84 -2.79
C LYS A 43 11.69 12.07 -4.10
N ARG A 44 10.87 11.01 -4.17
CA ARG A 44 10.67 10.21 -5.39
C ARG A 44 10.06 11.03 -6.53
N LEU A 45 9.06 11.86 -6.21
CA LEU A 45 8.39 12.73 -7.19
C LEU A 45 9.18 14.01 -7.52
N LYS A 46 10.30 14.26 -6.82
CA LYS A 46 11.10 15.51 -6.93
C LYS A 46 10.21 16.75 -6.77
N MET A 47 9.34 16.72 -5.77
CA MET A 47 8.29 17.73 -5.55
C MET A 47 8.34 18.25 -4.11
N SER A 48 7.92 19.50 -3.87
CA SER A 48 7.74 20.00 -2.51
C SER A 48 6.35 19.65 -1.96
N ALA A 49 6.22 19.59 -0.64
CA ALA A 49 4.93 19.32 0.02
C ALA A 49 3.82 20.30 -0.42
N ARG A 50 4.18 21.58 -0.60
CA ARG A 50 3.25 22.61 -1.09
C ARG A 50 2.74 22.30 -2.50
N ILE A 51 3.62 21.88 -3.40
CA ILE A 51 3.22 21.54 -4.78
C ILE A 51 2.39 20.25 -4.78
N PHE A 52 2.77 19.25 -4.00
CA PHE A 52 2.05 17.98 -3.89
C PHE A 52 0.61 18.20 -3.43
N ARG A 53 0.40 18.90 -2.32
CA ARG A 53 -0.95 19.22 -1.81
C ARG A 53 -1.76 20.07 -2.78
N ALA A 54 -1.12 20.97 -3.52
CA ALA A 54 -1.82 21.79 -4.51
C ALA A 54 -2.23 21.00 -5.77
N ARG A 55 -1.42 20.03 -6.21
CA ARG A 55 -1.68 19.21 -7.40
C ARG A 55 -2.58 18.02 -7.12
N TYR A 56 -2.50 17.44 -5.92
CA TYR A 56 -3.23 16.24 -5.53
C TYR A 56 -3.95 16.45 -4.19
N PRO A 57 -4.91 17.40 -4.13
CA PRO A 57 -5.59 17.76 -2.89
C PRO A 57 -6.48 16.64 -2.32
N HIS A 58 -6.77 15.61 -3.12
CA HIS A 58 -7.59 14.45 -2.73
C HIS A 58 -6.79 13.37 -2.01
N PHE A 59 -5.45 13.38 -2.07
CA PHE A 59 -4.66 12.45 -1.28
C PHE A 59 -4.71 12.83 0.20
N GLU A 60 -5.07 11.85 1.00
CA GLU A 60 -5.12 12.01 2.45
C GLU A 60 -3.71 12.08 3.03
N VAL A 61 -3.40 13.22 3.65
CA VAL A 61 -2.14 13.46 4.36
C VAL A 61 -2.46 13.70 5.82
N VAL A 62 -1.81 12.93 6.69
CA VAL A 62 -2.01 13.00 8.15
C VAL A 62 -0.69 13.22 8.87
N SER A 63 -0.78 13.75 10.08
CA SER A 63 0.35 14.03 10.95
C SER A 63 0.32 13.05 12.12
N LEU A 64 1.40 12.33 12.36
CA LEU A 64 1.52 11.32 13.41
C LEU A 64 2.81 11.56 14.20
N SER A 65 2.83 11.36 15.52
CA SER A 65 4.09 11.48 16.25
C SER A 65 5.07 10.37 15.82
N GLN A 66 6.35 10.72 15.73
CA GLN A 66 7.38 9.76 15.37
C GLN A 66 7.42 8.56 16.34
N ALA A 67 7.29 8.82 17.64
CA ALA A 67 7.23 7.77 18.66
C ALA A 67 6.05 6.80 18.46
N GLU A 68 4.88 7.30 18.04
CA GLU A 68 3.70 6.47 17.77
C GLU A 68 3.93 5.59 16.53
N LEU A 69 4.46 6.17 15.45
CA LEU A 69 4.83 5.42 14.26
C LEU A 69 5.77 4.28 14.60
N TRP A 70 6.86 4.55 15.32
CA TRP A 70 7.83 3.52 15.69
C TRP A 70 7.24 2.45 16.62
N ARG A 71 6.37 2.83 17.55
CA ARG A 71 5.68 1.87 18.41
C ARG A 71 4.86 0.89 17.58
N GLN A 72 4.08 1.37 16.61
CA GLN A 72 3.26 0.51 15.76
C GLN A 72 4.09 -0.29 14.74
N VAL A 73 5.18 0.27 14.21
CA VAL A 73 6.06 -0.48 13.31
C VAL A 73 6.78 -1.61 14.05
N SER A 74 7.10 -1.42 15.34
CA SER A 74 7.81 -2.42 16.14
C SER A 74 7.03 -3.71 16.39
N ILE A 75 5.69 -3.66 16.29
CA ILE A 75 4.82 -4.84 16.45
C ILE A 75 4.62 -5.59 15.13
N SER A 76 5.03 -5.02 13.98
CA SER A 76 4.88 -5.65 12.67
C SER A 76 5.82 -6.85 12.54
N GLN A 77 5.27 -8.02 12.21
CA GLN A 77 6.06 -9.24 11.98
C GLN A 77 6.83 -9.22 10.66
N VAL A 78 6.37 -8.42 9.68
CA VAL A 78 6.98 -8.27 8.35
C VAL A 78 7.84 -7.01 8.25
N GLY A 79 8.20 -6.43 9.40
CA GLY A 79 8.98 -5.21 9.51
C GLY A 79 10.48 -5.42 9.30
N PHE A 80 11.11 -4.34 8.84
CA PHE A 80 12.55 -4.19 8.63
C PHE A 80 13.35 -4.80 9.80
N PRO A 81 14.44 -5.57 9.54
CA PRO A 81 15.43 -5.76 10.57
C PRO A 81 15.80 -4.35 11.03
N ARG A 82 15.72 -4.10 12.35
CA ARG A 82 16.33 -2.90 12.95
C ARG A 82 17.67 -2.73 12.22
N LYS A 83 18.00 -1.53 11.76
CA LYS A 83 19.41 -1.18 11.63
C LYS A 83 19.99 -1.31 13.05
N CYS A 84 20.28 -2.53 13.47
CA CYS A 84 21.18 -2.81 14.56
C CYS A 84 22.56 -2.44 14.02
N GLY A 85 22.95 -1.20 14.29
CA GLY A 85 24.30 -0.68 14.08
C GLY A 85 24.52 -0.04 12.72
N ASN A 86 24.58 1.29 12.69
CA ASN A 86 25.86 1.86 12.29
C ASN A 86 26.56 2.22 13.61
N GLY A 87 27.53 1.40 14.02
CA GLY A 87 28.50 1.82 15.02
C GLY A 87 29.30 2.96 14.40
N GLY A 88 29.16 4.14 15.00
CA GLY A 88 29.82 5.36 14.60
C GLY A 88 29.13 6.50 15.34
N ASP A 89 29.68 6.84 16.51
CA ASP A 89 29.55 8.19 17.07
C ASP A 89 29.76 9.19 15.94
N ASP A 90 28.72 9.94 15.61
CA ASP A 90 28.77 11.40 15.51
C ASP A 90 27.31 11.85 15.26
N ASP A 91 26.80 12.59 16.25
CA ASP A 91 25.46 13.19 16.37
C ASP A 91 24.34 12.13 16.55
N GLU A 92 23.84 11.81 17.75
CA GLU A 92 23.06 12.73 18.61
C GLU A 92 22.45 13.93 17.86
N GLU A 93 22.03 13.75 16.61
CA GLU A 93 20.98 14.60 16.05
C GLU A 93 19.71 14.21 16.80
N GLU A 94 19.50 14.92 17.91
CA GLU A 94 18.24 15.30 18.52
C GLU A 94 17.07 14.49 17.96
N ASP A 95 16.48 13.63 18.79
CA ASP A 95 15.12 13.14 18.61
C ASP A 95 14.34 14.19 17.82
N GLU A 96 14.09 13.95 16.53
CA GLU A 96 13.35 14.87 15.69
C GLU A 96 11.93 14.83 16.27
N GLU A 97 11.69 15.63 17.31
CA GLU A 97 10.54 15.61 18.22
C GLU A 97 9.31 16.24 17.52
N GLY A 98 9.34 16.22 16.19
CA GLY A 98 8.28 16.67 15.32
C GLY A 98 7.36 15.53 14.94
N PRO A 99 6.09 15.83 14.64
CA PRO A 99 5.25 14.85 14.01
C PRO A 99 5.72 14.60 12.56
N VAL A 100 5.68 13.34 12.14
CA VAL A 100 5.93 12.94 10.76
C VAL A 100 4.64 13.02 9.95
N GLU A 101 4.77 13.35 8.67
CA GLU A 101 3.63 13.38 7.74
C GLU A 101 3.55 12.08 6.95
N LEU A 102 2.37 11.50 6.92
CA LEU A 102 2.04 10.25 6.22
C LEU A 102 1.03 10.52 5.12
N VAL A 103 1.11 9.77 4.03
CA VAL A 103 0.13 9.79 2.94
C VAL A 103 -0.42 8.40 2.69
N CYS A 104 -1.74 8.28 2.53
CA CYS A 104 -2.40 6.99 2.39
C CYS A 104 -1.93 6.27 1.12
N CYS A 105 -1.57 4.99 1.25
CA CYS A 105 -1.17 4.14 0.13
C CYS A 105 -2.41 3.70 -0.64
N VAL A 106 -2.65 4.37 -1.77
CA VAL A 106 -3.75 4.08 -2.69
C VAL A 106 -3.23 3.80 -4.09
N PRO A 107 -3.97 3.04 -4.93
CA PRO A 107 -3.51 2.64 -6.26
C PRO A 107 -3.15 3.81 -7.16
N GLU A 108 -3.87 4.93 -7.04
CA GLU A 108 -3.59 6.16 -7.78
C GLU A 108 -2.20 6.74 -7.43
N LEU A 109 -1.83 6.74 -6.15
CA LEU A 109 -0.53 7.23 -5.69
C LEU A 109 0.61 6.32 -6.14
N GLN A 110 0.42 4.99 -6.07
CA GLN A 110 1.40 4.02 -6.56
C GLN A 110 1.68 4.21 -8.06
N ARG A 111 0.63 4.45 -8.87
CA ARG A 111 0.80 4.80 -10.29
C ARG A 111 1.53 6.11 -10.50
N LEU A 112 1.26 7.12 -9.68
CA LEU A 112 1.98 8.39 -9.72
C LEU A 112 3.48 8.23 -9.39
N LEU A 113 3.83 7.28 -8.52
CA LEU A 113 5.22 6.92 -8.18
C LEU A 113 5.94 6.11 -9.28
N GLY A 114 5.23 5.78 -10.36
CA GLY A 114 5.78 5.06 -11.52
C GLY A 114 5.52 3.54 -11.50
N SER A 115 4.74 3.03 -10.55
CA SER A 115 4.39 1.62 -10.49
C SER A 115 3.19 1.28 -11.37
N SER A 116 3.12 0.04 -11.84
CA SER A 116 1.90 -0.54 -12.42
C SER A 116 1.15 -1.33 -11.36
N VAL A 117 -0.15 -1.08 -11.21
CA VAL A 117 -1.01 -1.72 -10.22
C VAL A 117 -2.01 -2.64 -10.91
N HIS A 118 -2.00 -3.91 -10.55
CA HIS A 118 -2.91 -4.94 -11.07
C HIS A 118 -3.84 -5.40 -9.96
N ILE A 119 -5.12 -5.54 -10.29
CA ILE A 119 -6.17 -5.98 -9.37
C ILE A 119 -6.65 -7.33 -9.88
N LEU A 120 -6.49 -8.36 -9.06
CA LEU A 120 -7.00 -9.70 -9.31
C LEU A 120 -8.27 -9.87 -8.46
N PRO A 121 -9.47 -9.98 -9.07
CA PRO A 121 -10.66 -10.35 -8.32
C PRO A 121 -10.48 -11.77 -7.78
N GLU A 122 -10.97 -12.05 -6.56
CA GLU A 122 -11.13 -13.45 -6.14
C GLU A 122 -12.10 -14.13 -7.11
N GLU A 123 -11.64 -15.22 -7.73
CA GLU A 123 -12.50 -16.06 -8.57
C GLU A 123 -13.54 -16.70 -7.64
N ASP A 124 -14.81 -16.29 -7.78
CA ASP A 124 -15.92 -17.04 -7.23
C ASP A 124 -15.80 -18.46 -7.81
N GLU A 125 -15.62 -19.49 -6.97
CA GLU A 125 -15.60 -20.89 -7.41
C GLU A 125 -16.92 -21.18 -8.16
N GLU A 126 -16.94 -21.00 -9.49
CA GLU A 126 -18.06 -21.37 -10.32
C GLU A 126 -18.16 -22.90 -10.27
N GLU A 127 -19.16 -23.40 -9.54
CA GLU A 127 -19.57 -24.81 -9.53
C GLU A 127 -19.59 -25.30 -10.98
N GLU A 128 -18.78 -26.31 -11.31
CA GLU A 128 -18.79 -26.96 -12.62
C GLU A 128 -20.21 -27.44 -12.94
N GLU A 129 -20.93 -26.71 -13.80
CA GLU A 129 -22.17 -27.19 -14.38
C GLU A 129 -21.81 -28.36 -15.31
N GLU A 130 -22.03 -29.60 -14.83
CA GLU A 130 -21.89 -30.83 -15.63
C GLU A 130 -22.71 -30.69 -16.93
N THR A 131 -22.03 -30.43 -18.04
CA THR A 131 -22.65 -30.51 -19.36
C THR A 131 -22.99 -31.98 -19.69
N PRO A 132 -24.24 -32.33 -20.02
CA PRO A 132 -24.58 -33.71 -20.37
C PRO A 132 -24.07 -34.03 -21.78
N ALA A 133 -23.28 -35.10 -21.88
CA ALA A 133 -22.69 -35.56 -23.14
C ALA A 133 -23.75 -35.90 -24.23
N PRO A 134 -23.50 -35.59 -25.52
CA PRO A 134 -24.40 -35.98 -26.59
C PRO A 134 -24.15 -37.45 -26.97
N THR A 135 -25.07 -38.34 -26.62
CA THR A 135 -25.01 -39.73 -27.09
C THR A 135 -25.38 -39.81 -28.57
N ALA A 136 -24.42 -40.25 -29.39
CA ALA A 136 -24.59 -40.48 -30.81
C ALA A 136 -25.39 -41.75 -31.10
N LYS A 137 -26.36 -41.60 -32.02
CA LYS A 137 -27.07 -42.57 -32.87
C LYS A 137 -26.67 -44.06 -32.79
N CYS A 138 -27.68 -44.91 -32.61
CA CYS A 138 -27.73 -46.24 -33.24
C CYS A 138 -28.93 -46.32 -34.20
N ARG A 139 -28.64 -46.30 -35.51
CA ARG A 139 -29.57 -46.78 -36.54
C ARG A 139 -29.42 -48.29 -36.62
N SER A 140 -30.50 -49.03 -36.41
CA SER A 140 -30.56 -50.46 -36.73
C SER A 140 -31.72 -50.71 -37.69
N ARG A 141 -31.42 -51.57 -38.68
CA ARG A 141 -32.20 -51.96 -39.87
C ARG A 141 -33.57 -52.53 -39.57
#